data_AF-A0A935QW03-F1
#
_entry.id   AF-A0A935QW03-F1
#
_cell.length_a   1.000
_cell.length_b   1.000
_cell.length_c   1.000
_cell.angle_alpha   90.00
_cell.angle_beta   90.00
_cell.angle_gamma   90.00
#
_symmetry.space_group_name_H-M   'P 1'
#
loop_
_entity.id
_entity.type
_entity.pdbx_description
1 polymer ?
#
loop_
_entity_poly.entity_id
_entity_poly.type
_entity_poly.pdbx_seq_one_letter_code
_entity_poly.pdbx_strand_id
1 'polypeptide(L)'
;MKDIQATHHKRYTFTSLLMSDVFNRAIPWTALMLRRTGPRNDLNTTRSSAIALLTAYTLLLGVLLGLVWAPGWALAAVSAPIFFVCNLPFYRFLWSAKGPGFAVKGVAANYWFYLYSGVGFWLGVLAHLRWRLGQGR
;
A
#
# COMPACT_ATOMS: atom_id res chain seq x y z
N MET A 1 4.54 3.12 40.84
CA MET A 1 5.16 2.73 39.56
C MET A 1 5.40 4.01 38.78
N LYS A 2 6.62 4.26 38.29
CA LYS A 2 6.91 5.44 37.46
C LYS A 2 6.29 5.18 36.08
N ASP A 3 5.25 5.91 35.72
CA ASP A 3 4.68 5.88 34.37
C ASP A 3 5.77 6.31 33.39
N ILE A 4 6.20 5.40 32.51
CA ILE A 4 7.15 5.72 31.45
C ILE A 4 6.45 6.68 30.50
N GLN A 5 6.74 7.97 30.63
CA GLN A 5 6.34 8.98 29.66
C GLN A 5 7.39 9.01 28.54
N ALA A 6 7.10 8.32 27.44
CA ALA A 6 7.89 8.40 26.23
C ALA A 6 7.28 9.45 25.28
N THR A 7 8.07 10.43 24.86
CA THR A 7 7.69 11.35 23.78
C THR A 7 8.24 10.81 22.47
N HIS A 8 7.38 10.55 21.50
CA HIS A 8 7.80 10.10 20.19
C HIS A 8 8.41 11.29 19.41
N HIS A 9 9.72 11.49 19.48
CA HIS A 9 10.44 12.58 18.80
C HIS A 9 10.51 12.46 17.27
N LYS A 10 9.70 11.58 16.67
CA LYS A 10 9.72 11.33 15.24
C LYS A 10 8.94 12.41 14.50
N ARG A 11 9.66 13.30 13.83
CA ARG A 11 9.09 14.33 12.96
C ARG A 11 8.76 13.72 11.60
N TYR A 12 7.49 13.38 11.38
CA TYR A 12 7.02 12.84 10.11
C TYR A 12 6.82 13.95 9.08
N THR A 13 7.82 14.13 8.22
CA THR A 13 7.62 14.74 6.90
C THR A 13 7.09 13.68 5.92
N PHE A 14 6.39 14.07 4.86
CA PHE A 14 5.89 13.14 3.84
C PHE A 14 6.99 12.22 3.30
N THR A 15 8.16 12.77 3.02
CA THR A 15 9.34 12.02 2.55
C THR A 15 9.87 11.06 3.62
N SER A 16 9.99 11.50 4.88
CA SER A 16 10.45 10.61 5.97
C SER A 16 9.47 9.47 6.25
N LEU A 17 8.17 9.70 6.04
CA LEU A 17 7.13 8.70 6.17
C LEU A 17 7.25 7.67 5.03
N LEU A 18 7.33 8.14 3.78
CA LEU A 18 7.50 7.28 2.61
C LEU A 18 8.79 6.45 2.70
N MET A 19 9.92 7.07 3.05
CA MET A 19 11.19 6.38 3.24
C MET A 19 11.09 5.33 4.36
N SER A 20 10.45 5.66 5.48
CA SER A 20 10.23 4.71 6.56
C SER A 20 9.38 3.53 6.11
N ASP A 21 8.30 3.78 5.39
CA ASP A 21 7.36 2.75 4.96
C ASP A 21 7.96 1.84 3.89
N VAL A 22 8.75 2.36 2.95
CA VAL A 22 9.38 1.54 1.91
C VAL A 22 10.58 0.77 2.46
N PHE A 23 11.56 1.45 3.04
CA PHE A 23 12.85 0.85 3.39
C PHE A 23 12.81 0.11 4.72
N ASN A 24 12.16 0.69 5.73
CA ASN A 24 12.17 0.10 7.08
C ASN A 24 10.99 -0.85 7.31
N ARG A 25 10.00 -0.88 6.42
CA ARG A 25 8.82 -1.74 6.55
C ARG A 25 8.61 -2.64 5.34
N ALA A 26 8.29 -2.11 4.15
CA ALA A 26 7.87 -2.91 3.01
C ALA A 26 8.90 -3.98 2.61
N ILE A 27 10.18 -3.60 2.49
CA ILE A 27 11.25 -4.54 2.11
C ILE A 27 11.48 -5.62 3.18
N PRO A 28 11.72 -5.28 4.47
CA PRO A 28 11.90 -6.29 5.53
C PRO A 28 10.69 -7.22 5.70
N TRP A 29 9.47 -6.67 5.67
CA TRP A 29 8.24 -7.46 5.82
C TRP A 29 8.05 -8.40 4.64
N THR A 30 8.33 -7.96 3.41
CA THR A 30 8.26 -8.83 2.24
C THR A 30 9.26 -9.97 2.33
N ALA A 31 10.50 -9.70 2.77
CA ALA A 31 11.50 -10.74 2.98
C ALA A 31 11.07 -11.74 4.07
N LEU A 32 10.41 -11.28 5.14
CA LEU A 32 9.84 -12.15 6.17
C LEU A 32 8.68 -13.01 5.64
N MET A 33 7.78 -12.41 4.87
CA MET A 33 6.65 -13.09 4.22
C MET A 33 7.12 -14.19 3.26
N LEU A 34 8.17 -13.93 2.48
CA LEU A 34 8.75 -14.91 1.54
C LEU A 34 9.57 -16.03 2.23
N ARG A 35 10.04 -15.78 3.46
CA ARG A 35 10.75 -16.78 4.29
C ARG A 35 9.79 -17.70 5.04
N ARG A 36 8.57 -17.24 5.37
CA ARG A 36 7.57 -18.04 6.07
C ARG A 36 6.64 -18.72 5.07
N THR A 37 6.59 -20.05 5.11
CA THR A 37 5.66 -20.87 4.31
C THR A 37 4.28 -20.88 4.97
N GLY A 38 3.35 -20.04 4.52
CA GLY A 38 1.94 -20.19 4.88
C GLY A 38 1.08 -18.98 4.53
N PRO A 39 -0.10 -19.16 3.92
CA PRO A 39 -1.06 -18.08 3.70
C PRO A 39 -1.67 -17.70 5.05
N ARG A 40 -1.15 -16.66 5.70
CA ARG A 40 -1.87 -16.01 6.80
C ARG A 40 -2.52 -14.74 6.28
N ASN A 41 -3.83 -14.67 6.47
CA ASN A 41 -4.60 -13.44 6.45
C ASN A 41 -4.19 -12.64 7.71
N ASP A 42 -2.95 -12.17 7.73
CA ASP A 42 -2.35 -11.46 8.86
C ASP A 42 -2.95 -10.04 8.93
N LEU A 43 -2.85 -9.43 10.11
CA LEU A 43 -3.46 -8.13 10.45
C LEU A 43 -3.16 -6.99 9.45
N ASN A 44 -2.07 -7.09 8.67
CA ASN A 44 -1.66 -6.10 7.67
C ASN A 44 -1.88 -6.54 6.21
N THR A 45 -2.16 -7.81 5.94
CA THR A 45 -2.21 -8.35 4.57
C THR A 45 -3.52 -9.08 4.36
N THR A 46 -4.61 -8.32 4.35
CA THR A 46 -5.94 -8.89 4.10
C THR A 46 -6.16 -9.14 2.60
N ARG A 47 -7.05 -10.07 2.26
CA ARG A 47 -7.47 -10.26 0.84
C ARG A 47 -8.02 -8.96 0.23
N SER A 48 -8.71 -8.14 1.02
CA SER A 48 -9.19 -6.82 0.57
C SER A 48 -8.04 -5.89 0.19
N SER A 49 -6.97 -5.86 1.00
CA SER A 49 -5.76 -5.08 0.71
C SER A 49 -5.02 -5.59 -0.53
N ALA A 50 -5.00 -6.89 -0.78
CA ALA A 50 -4.43 -7.46 -2.00
C ALA A 50 -5.24 -7.07 -3.25
N ILE A 51 -6.56 -7.13 -3.18
CA ILE A 51 -7.46 -6.69 -4.27
C ILE A 51 -7.33 -5.18 -4.48
N ALA A 52 -7.27 -4.38 -3.41
CA ALA A 52 -7.04 -2.94 -3.48
C ALA A 52 -5.69 -2.62 -4.14
N LEU A 53 -4.62 -3.35 -3.80
CA LEU A 53 -3.32 -3.19 -4.45
C LEU A 53 -3.42 -3.46 -5.95
N LEU A 54 -3.98 -4.61 -6.33
CA LEU A 54 -4.13 -4.98 -7.73
C LEU A 54 -4.95 -3.93 -8.49
N THR A 55 -6.11 -3.56 -7.97
CA THR A 55 -7.01 -2.59 -8.61
C THR A 55 -6.43 -1.18 -8.63
N ALA A 56 -5.57 -0.79 -7.70
CA ALA A 56 -4.87 0.49 -7.75
C ALA A 56 -3.91 0.58 -8.95
N TYR A 57 -3.16 -0.49 -9.22
CA TYR A 57 -2.28 -0.58 -10.39
C TYR A 57 -3.06 -0.75 -11.69
N THR A 58 -4.13 -1.54 -11.69
CA THR A 58 -5.02 -1.67 -12.86
C THR A 58 -5.70 -0.34 -13.20
N LEU A 59 -6.08 0.45 -12.18
CA LEU A 59 -6.59 1.81 -12.37
C LEU A 59 -5.54 2.71 -13.01
N LEU A 60 -4.30 2.71 -12.49
CA LEU A 60 -3.19 3.48 -13.06
C LEU A 60 -2.96 3.11 -14.52
N LEU A 61 -2.87 1.81 -14.81
CA LEU A 61 -2.69 1.30 -16.15
C LEU A 61 -3.85 1.67 -17.07
N GLY A 62 -5.10 1.52 -16.61
CA GLY A 62 -6.29 1.89 -17.37
C GLY A 62 -6.31 3.38 -17.73
N VAL A 63 -5.94 4.27 -16.80
CA VAL A 63 -5.83 5.70 -17.08
C VAL A 63 -4.75 5.98 -18.13
N LEU A 64 -3.55 5.40 -17.98
CA LEU A 64 -2.46 5.58 -18.94
C LEU A 64 -2.82 5.04 -20.34
N LEU A 65 -3.46 3.88 -20.41
CA LEU A 65 -3.95 3.31 -21.67
C LEU A 65 -5.08 4.15 -22.26
N GLY A 66 -5.98 4.70 -21.44
CA GLY A 66 -7.09 5.54 -21.87
C GLY A 66 -6.64 6.78 -22.64
N LEU A 67 -5.44 7.30 -22.36
CA LEU A 67 -4.85 8.43 -23.08
C LEU A 67 -4.54 8.12 -24.55
N VAL A 68 -4.33 6.85 -24.89
CA VAL A 68 -3.94 6.39 -26.25
C VAL A 68 -4.95 5.43 -26.88
N TRP A 69 -5.81 4.82 -26.07
CA TRP A 69 -6.74 3.77 -26.46
C TRP A 69 -8.01 3.86 -25.60
N ALA A 70 -9.12 4.32 -26.21
CA ALA A 70 -10.36 4.62 -25.50
C ALA A 70 -10.88 3.50 -24.56
N PRO A 71 -10.80 2.19 -24.91
CA PRO A 71 -11.16 1.12 -23.99
C PRO A 71 -10.36 1.08 -22.67
N GLY A 72 -9.19 1.70 -22.60
CA GLY A 72 -8.44 1.88 -21.35
C GLY A 72 -9.25 2.62 -20.28
N TRP A 73 -10.12 3.56 -20.68
CA TRP A 73 -11.01 4.24 -19.74
C TRP A 73 -12.05 3.30 -19.12
N ALA A 74 -12.52 2.28 -19.85
CA ALA A 74 -13.42 1.28 -19.30
C ALA A 74 -12.71 0.47 -18.19
N LEU A 75 -11.45 0.12 -18.39
CA LEU A 75 -10.64 -0.56 -17.38
C LEU A 75 -10.46 0.30 -16.11
N ALA A 76 -10.19 1.59 -16.28
CA ALA A 76 -10.12 2.54 -15.16
C ALA A 76 -11.47 2.67 -14.44
N ALA A 77 -12.56 2.79 -15.20
CA ALA A 77 -13.92 2.93 -14.68
C ALA A 77 -14.37 1.72 -13.85
N VAL A 78 -13.97 0.51 -14.23
CA VAL A 78 -14.25 -0.71 -13.44
C VAL A 78 -13.33 -0.83 -12.21
N SER A 79 -12.06 -0.43 -12.34
CA SER A 79 -11.08 -0.59 -11.25
C SER A 79 -11.30 0.39 -10.09
N ALA A 80 -11.70 1.62 -10.39
CA ALA A 80 -11.93 2.67 -9.39
C ALA A 80 -12.96 2.30 -8.30
N PRO A 81 -14.18 1.83 -8.62
CA PRO A 81 -15.16 1.46 -7.59
C PRO A 81 -14.71 0.26 -6.76
N ILE A 82 -14.02 -0.73 -7.34
CA ILE A 82 -13.51 -1.88 -6.60
C ILE A 82 -12.46 -1.41 -5.58
N PHE A 83 -11.51 -0.57 -5.99
CA PHE A 83 -10.54 0.03 -5.08
C PHE A 83 -11.23 0.81 -3.94
N PHE A 84 -12.27 1.57 -4.28
CA PHE A 84 -13.00 2.36 -3.30
C PHE A 84 -13.74 1.49 -2.28
N VAL A 85 -14.44 0.45 -2.73
CA VAL A 85 -15.19 -0.49 -1.87
C VAL A 85 -14.25 -1.24 -0.93
N CYS A 86 -13.09 -1.70 -1.41
CA CYS A 86 -12.09 -2.38 -0.57
C CYS A 86 -11.59 -1.53 0.61
N ASN A 87 -11.67 -0.20 0.51
CA ASN A 87 -11.21 0.75 1.52
C ASN A 87 -12.36 1.54 2.18
N LEU A 88 -13.62 1.19 1.88
CA LEU A 88 -14.79 1.93 2.34
C LEU A 88 -14.89 2.07 3.87
N PRO A 89 -14.58 1.05 4.70
CA PRO A 89 -14.61 1.20 6.15
C PRO A 89 -13.64 2.28 6.65
N PHE A 90 -12.45 2.36 6.05
CA PHE A 90 -11.45 3.36 6.37
C PHE A 90 -11.92 4.76 5.95
N TYR A 91 -12.49 4.92 4.76
CA TYR A 91 -13.00 6.21 4.31
C TYR A 91 -14.19 6.71 5.14
N ARG A 92 -15.08 5.81 5.55
CA ARG A 92 -16.18 6.12 6.49
C ARG A 92 -15.64 6.59 7.84
N PHE A 93 -14.61 5.94 8.36
CA PHE A 93 -13.94 6.38 9.57
C PHE A 93 -13.32 7.77 9.43
N LEU A 94 -12.63 8.05 8.32
CA LEU A 94 -12.07 9.38 8.08
C LEU A 94 -13.15 10.46 8.01
N TRP A 95 -14.26 10.14 7.35
CA TRP A 95 -15.40 11.03 7.24
C TRP A 95 -16.00 11.33 8.62
N SER A 96 -16.23 10.32 9.45
CA SER A 96 -16.81 10.51 10.79
C SER A 96 -15.86 11.19 11.77
N ALA A 97 -14.56 10.91 11.69
CA ALA A 97 -13.58 11.40 12.66
C ALA A 97 -13.05 12.81 12.35
N LYS A 98 -12.94 13.19 11.06
CA LYS A 98 -12.28 14.43 10.62
C LYS A 98 -13.06 15.24 9.57
N GLY A 99 -14.20 14.73 9.12
CA GLY A 99 -15.06 15.41 8.14
C GLY A 99 -14.71 15.15 6.67
N PRO A 100 -15.55 15.64 5.74
CA PRO A 100 -15.49 15.28 4.32
C PRO A 100 -14.21 15.78 3.62
N GLY A 101 -13.77 17.02 3.90
CA GLY A 101 -12.57 17.57 3.28
C GLY A 101 -11.30 16.80 3.66
N PHE A 102 -11.25 16.25 4.88
CA PHE A 102 -10.16 15.36 5.29
C PHE A 102 -10.28 13.98 4.64
N ALA A 103 -11.49 13.43 4.53
CA ALA A 103 -11.74 12.14 3.90
C ALA A 103 -11.27 12.12 2.44
N VAL A 104 -11.56 13.16 1.65
CA VAL A 104 -11.10 13.27 0.25
C VAL A 104 -9.57 13.26 0.15
N LYS A 105 -8.89 14.05 0.99
CA LYS A 105 -7.42 14.04 1.08
C LYS A 105 -6.89 12.67 1.49
N GLY A 106 -7.59 12.01 2.40
CA GLY A 106 -7.28 10.66 2.85
C GLY A 106 -7.44 9.59 1.76
N VAL A 107 -8.44 9.70 0.88
CA VAL A 107 -8.59 8.81 -0.28
C VAL A 107 -7.39 8.95 -1.22
N ALA A 108 -7.00 10.19 -1.54
CA ALA A 108 -5.84 10.45 -2.39
C ALA A 108 -4.53 9.95 -1.76
N ALA A 109 -4.33 10.19 -0.46
CA ALA A 109 -3.19 9.69 0.29
C ALA A 109 -3.18 8.15 0.36
N ASN A 110 -4.34 7.51 0.53
CA ASN A 110 -4.47 6.06 0.55
C ASN A 110 -4.14 5.45 -0.82
N TYR A 111 -4.58 6.07 -1.91
CA TYR A 111 -4.20 5.64 -3.26
C TYR A 111 -2.68 5.69 -3.45
N TRP A 112 -2.05 6.80 -3.07
CA TRP A 112 -0.59 6.93 -3.06
C TRP A 112 0.10 5.86 -2.21
N PHE A 113 -0.46 5.54 -1.04
CA PHE A 113 0.02 4.46 -0.17
C PHE A 113 0.10 3.12 -0.89
N TYR A 114 -0.95 2.72 -1.62
CA TYR A 114 -0.92 1.46 -2.36
C TYR A 114 0.10 1.46 -3.50
N LEU A 115 0.29 2.58 -4.19
CA LEU A 115 1.29 2.70 -5.26
C LEU A 115 2.71 2.50 -4.75
N TYR A 116 3.14 3.22 -3.71
CA TYR A 116 4.52 3.02 -3.21
C TYR A 116 4.67 1.71 -2.44
N SER A 117 3.62 1.20 -1.81
CA SER A 117 3.65 -0.10 -1.13
C SER A 117 3.88 -1.25 -2.12
N GLY A 118 3.25 -1.20 -3.30
CA GLY A 118 3.50 -2.18 -4.36
C GLY A 118 4.93 -2.13 -4.88
N VAL A 119 5.51 -0.94 -5.06
CA VAL A 119 6.93 -0.78 -5.42
C VAL A 119 7.82 -1.39 -4.33
N GLY A 120 7.56 -1.07 -3.05
CA GLY A 120 8.30 -1.63 -1.91
C GLY A 120 8.21 -3.16 -1.82
N PHE A 121 7.04 -3.72 -2.13
CA PHE A 121 6.84 -5.17 -2.21
C PHE A 121 7.71 -5.79 -3.32
N TRP A 122 7.66 -5.26 -4.55
CA TRP A 122 8.49 -5.76 -5.65
C TRP A 122 9.99 -5.65 -5.36
N LEU A 123 10.43 -4.52 -4.77
CA LEU A 123 11.82 -4.36 -4.32
C LEU A 123 12.20 -5.41 -3.27
N GLY A 124 11.31 -5.71 -2.33
CA GLY A 124 11.50 -6.76 -1.33
C GLY A 124 11.60 -8.16 -1.95
N VAL A 125 10.77 -8.46 -2.96
CA VAL A 125 10.84 -9.71 -3.74
C VAL A 125 12.19 -9.82 -4.47
N LEU A 126 12.61 -8.78 -5.19
CA LEU A 126 13.88 -8.77 -5.92
C LEU A 126 15.07 -8.93 -4.99
N ALA A 127 15.08 -8.23 -3.85
CA ALA A 127 16.10 -8.36 -2.82
C ALA A 127 16.15 -9.79 -2.25
N HIS A 128 14.99 -10.42 -2.03
CA HIS A 128 14.91 -11.80 -1.57
C HIS A 128 15.43 -12.81 -2.59
N LEU A 129 15.09 -12.64 -3.88
CA LEU A 129 15.60 -13.48 -4.97
C LEU A 129 17.11 -13.36 -5.10
N ARG A 130 17.66 -12.14 -5.05
CA ARG A 130 19.11 -11.91 -5.06
C ARG A 130 19.81 -12.58 -3.89
N TRP A 131 19.24 -12.50 -2.69
CA TRP A 131 19.77 -13.18 -1.50
C TRP A 131 19.76 -14.71 -1.66
N ARG A 132 18.68 -15.30 -2.19
CA ARG A 132 18.64 -16.76 -2.45
C ARG A 132 19.64 -17.21 -3.49
N LEU A 133 19.79 -16.46 -4.60
CA LEU A 133 20.77 -16.76 -5.65
C LEU A 133 22.21 -16.66 -5.14
N GLY A 134 22.48 -15.77 -4.19
CA GLY A 134 23.80 -15.61 -3.56
C GLY A 134 24.17 -16.69 -2.54
N GLN A 135 23.21 -17.45 -2.00
CA GLN A 135 23.47 -18.58 -1.11
C GLN A 135 23.63 -19.93 -1.83
N GLY A 136 23.35 -19.98 -3.14
CA GLY A 136 23.53 -21.17 -3.99
C GLY A 136 24.87 -21.22 -4.74
N ARG A 137 25.79 -20.30 -4.43
CA ARG A 137 27.21 -20.31 -4.85
C ARG A 137 28.07 -20.54 -3.62
#